data_AF-A0A377ZPG7-F1
#
_entry.id   AF-A0A377ZPG7-F1
#
_cell.length_a   1.000
_cell.length_b   1.000
_cell.length_c   1.000
_cell.angle_alpha   90.00
_cell.angle_beta   90.00
_cell.angle_gamma   90.00
#
_symmetry.space_group_name_H-M   'P 1'
#
loop_
_entity.id
_entity.type
_entity.pdbx_description
1 polymer ?
#
loop_
_entity_poly.entity_id
_entity_poly.type
_entity_poly.pdbx_seq_one_letter_code
_entity_poly.pdbx_strand_id
1 'polypeptide(L)'
;MAPPRPIHRLSPPTGKNQPVGFDIDLAHALCQQMQAQCQFTAQRFDTLIPALRFKKFDAVIAGMEVIPMREKQVAFSRPYRQALSGVVIVNKDVAHTFADLKAKKSRRGERHAASALPA
;
A
#
# COMPACT_ATOMS: atom_id res chain seq x y z
N MET A 1 -3.67 5.65 -24.96
CA MET A 1 -4.23 5.08 -23.72
C MET A 1 -3.07 4.47 -22.93
N ALA A 2 -2.65 5.09 -21.83
CA ALA A 2 -1.53 4.56 -21.03
C ALA A 2 -2.00 3.35 -20.20
N PRO A 3 -1.17 2.31 -20.02
CA PRO A 3 -1.53 1.14 -19.21
C PRO A 3 -1.78 1.53 -17.74
N PRO A 4 -2.67 0.81 -17.03
CA PRO A 4 -2.95 1.09 -15.63
C PRO A 4 -1.67 0.97 -14.80
N ARG A 5 -1.30 2.05 -14.12
CA ARG A 5 -0.08 2.09 -13.29
C ARG A 5 -0.32 1.29 -12.00
N PRO A 6 0.64 0.45 -11.56
CA PRO A 6 0.53 -0.29 -10.31
C PRO A 6 0.37 0.66 -9.12
N ILE A 7 -0.52 0.28 -8.20
CA ILE A 7 -1.01 1.13 -7.09
C ILE A 7 0.09 1.59 -6.11
N HIS A 8 1.17 0.81 -5.97
CA HIS A 8 2.34 1.18 -5.19
C HIS A 8 3.60 0.68 -5.91
N ARG A 9 4.21 1.53 -6.72
CA ARG A 9 5.51 1.25 -7.31
C ARG A 9 6.43 2.42 -6.99
N LEU A 10 7.66 2.15 -6.55
CA LEU A 10 8.70 3.17 -6.56
C LEU A 10 9.16 3.33 -8.02
N SER A 11 9.33 4.55 -8.51
CA SER A 11 9.84 4.76 -9.87
C SER A 11 11.10 3.92 -10.13
N PRO A 12 11.33 3.43 -11.37
CA PRO A 12 12.62 2.85 -11.74
C PRO A 12 13.75 3.85 -11.43
N PRO A 13 15.00 3.39 -11.21
CA PRO A 13 16.08 4.20 -10.67
C PRO A 13 16.60 5.21 -11.71
N THR A 14 15.82 6.25 -12.00
CA THR A 14 16.29 7.50 -12.60
C THR A 14 16.34 8.54 -11.48
N GLY A 15 17.37 8.43 -10.65
CA GLY A 15 17.90 9.48 -9.77
C GLY A 15 17.06 9.97 -8.58
N LYS A 16 15.74 9.75 -8.54
CA LYS A 16 14.87 10.14 -7.42
C LYS A 16 13.86 9.03 -7.15
N ASN A 17 14.07 8.29 -6.06
CA ASN A 17 13.26 7.14 -5.64
C ASN A 17 11.89 7.60 -5.07
N GLN A 18 11.14 8.35 -5.88
CA GLN A 18 9.86 8.92 -5.47
C GLN A 18 8.76 7.85 -5.57
N PRO A 19 7.86 7.80 -4.59
CA PRO A 19 6.70 6.91 -4.66
C PRO A 19 5.82 7.34 -5.84
N VAL A 20 5.32 6.36 -6.60
CA VAL A 20 4.31 6.59 -7.64
C VAL A 20 3.15 5.61 -7.46
N GLY A 21 2.01 5.97 -8.02
CA GLY A 21 0.79 5.17 -7.94
C GLY A 21 -0.43 6.05 -7.68
N PHE A 22 -1.60 5.41 -7.58
CA PHE A 22 -2.88 6.08 -7.41
C PHE A 22 -2.90 7.04 -6.20
N ASP A 23 -2.37 6.61 -5.06
CA ASP A 23 -2.38 7.42 -3.85
C ASP A 23 -1.51 8.68 -3.97
N ILE A 24 -0.41 8.59 -4.73
CA ILE A 24 0.48 9.73 -4.96
C ILE A 24 -0.16 10.72 -5.95
N ASP A 25 -0.76 10.21 -7.04
CA ASP A 25 -1.48 11.03 -8.00
C ASP A 25 -2.64 11.79 -7.32
N LEU A 26 -3.40 11.11 -6.46
CA LEU A 26 -4.47 11.72 -5.66
C LEU A 26 -3.93 12.76 -4.68
N ALA A 27 -2.85 12.44 -3.97
CA ALA A 27 -2.26 13.38 -3.04
C ALA A 27 -1.77 14.65 -3.74
N HIS A 28 -1.11 14.54 -4.90
CA HIS A 28 -0.70 15.70 -5.69
C HIS A 28 -1.90 16.58 -6.08
N ALA A 29 -3.00 15.98 -6.53
CA ALA A 29 -4.22 16.73 -6.86
C ALA A 29 -4.79 17.46 -5.64
N LEU A 30 -4.85 16.79 -4.48
CA LEU A 30 -5.29 17.41 -3.22
C LEU A 30 -4.40 18.58 -2.82
N CYS A 31 -3.08 18.42 -2.89
CA CYS A 31 -2.12 19.47 -2.55
C CYS A 31 -2.25 20.69 -3.48
N GLN A 32 -2.52 20.47 -4.77
CA GLN A 32 -2.81 21.55 -5.72
C GLN A 32 -4.09 22.30 -5.35
N GLN A 33 -5.18 21.59 -5.03
CA GLN A 33 -6.43 22.22 -4.61
C GLN A 33 -6.29 22.99 -3.29
N MET A 34 -5.46 22.49 -2.37
CA MET A 34 -5.17 23.13 -1.09
C MET A 34 -4.12 24.25 -1.20
N GLN A 35 -3.54 24.46 -2.38
CA GLN A 35 -2.40 25.37 -2.59
C GLN A 35 -1.24 25.10 -1.61
N ALA A 36 -1.01 23.83 -1.29
CA ALA A 36 -0.02 23.38 -0.32
C ALA A 36 1.19 22.72 -1.00
N GLN A 37 2.36 22.84 -0.38
CA GLN A 37 3.53 22.07 -0.77
C GLN A 37 3.49 20.69 -0.10
N CYS A 38 3.61 19.63 -0.89
CA CYS A 38 3.58 18.26 -0.37
C CYS A 38 4.91 17.55 -0.58
N GLN A 39 5.40 16.96 0.51
CA GLN A 39 6.56 16.10 0.54
C GLN A 39 6.13 14.69 0.92
N PHE A 40 6.59 13.70 0.16
CA PHE A 40 6.20 12.31 0.33
C PHE A 40 7.36 11.49 0.87
N THR A 41 7.12 10.81 2.00
CA THR A 41 8.07 9.88 2.61
C THR A 41 7.48 8.48 2.63
N ALA A 42 8.16 7.54 1.99
CA ALA A 42 7.76 6.14 2.02
C ALA A 42 8.19 5.50 3.35
N GLN A 43 7.24 4.89 4.07
CA GLN A 43 7.49 4.18 5.33
C GLN A 43 6.66 2.89 5.38
N ARG A 44 7.04 1.95 6.25
CA ARG A 44 6.28 0.71 6.44
C ARG A 44 4.87 1.00 6.94
N PHE A 45 3.88 0.33 6.36
CA PHE A 45 2.46 0.56 6.59
C PHE A 45 2.05 0.44 8.07
N ASP A 46 2.59 -0.56 8.78
CA ASP A 46 2.34 -0.83 10.20
C ASP A 46 2.76 0.33 11.13
N THR A 47 3.66 1.18 10.67
CA THR A 47 4.23 2.29 11.46
C THR A 47 3.60 3.65 11.17
N LEU A 48 2.68 3.74 10.20
CA LEU A 48 2.09 5.00 9.75
C LEU A 48 1.23 5.67 10.83
N ILE A 49 0.33 4.91 11.47
CA ILE A 49 -0.55 5.44 12.53
C ILE A 49 0.26 5.95 13.73
N PRO A 50 1.21 5.16 14.29
CA PRO A 50 2.08 5.67 15.35
C PRO A 50 2.85 6.93 14.93
N ALA A 51 3.44 6.95 13.74
CA ALA A 51 4.21 8.10 13.25
C ALA A 51 3.35 9.37 13.11
N LEU A 52 2.10 9.24 12.65
CA LEU A 52 1.13 10.32 12.58
C LEU A 52 0.79 10.86 13.99
N ARG A 53 0.58 9.97 14.96
CA ARG A 53 0.32 10.36 16.36
C ARG A 53 1.50 11.06 17.02
N PHE A 54 2.73 10.66 16.66
CA PHE A 54 3.96 11.34 17.07
C PHE A 54 4.28 12.59 16.24
N LYS A 55 3.36 13.03 15.37
CA LYS A 55 3.49 14.23 14.53
C LYS A 55 4.74 14.23 13.64
N LYS A 56 5.20 13.05 13.22
CA LYS A 56 6.30 12.95 12.25
C LYS A 56 5.87 13.39 10.84
N PHE A 57 4.58 13.28 10.54
CA PHE A 57 3.95 13.70 9.30
C PHE A 57 2.58 14.31 9.63
N ASP A 58 2.06 15.14 8.73
CA ASP A 58 0.76 15.81 8.91
C ASP A 58 -0.42 14.95 8.44
N ALA A 59 -0.19 14.07 7.47
CA ALA A 59 -1.23 13.19 6.90
C ALA A 59 -0.64 11.87 6.40
N VAL A 60 -1.51 10.86 6.26
CA VAL A 60 -1.16 9.54 5.72
C VAL A 60 -2.10 9.18 4.58
N ILE A 61 -1.55 8.79 3.43
CA ILE A 61 -2.29 8.26 2.28
C ILE A 61 -1.62 6.97 1.79
N ALA A 62 -2.27 5.83 2.06
CA ALA A 62 -1.70 4.50 1.81
C ALA A 62 -2.78 3.41 1.66
N GLY A 63 -3.90 3.71 1.02
CA GLY A 63 -5.03 2.78 0.88
C GLY A 63 -5.53 2.20 2.20
N MET A 64 -5.46 2.99 3.28
CA MET A 64 -5.76 2.53 4.62
C MET A 64 -7.28 2.38 4.82
N GLU A 65 -7.70 1.14 5.06
CA GLU A 65 -9.09 0.85 5.41
C GLU A 65 -9.48 1.47 6.76
N VAL A 66 -10.67 2.06 6.78
CA VAL A 66 -11.31 2.67 7.94
C VAL A 66 -11.95 1.56 8.77
N ILE A 67 -11.33 1.23 9.91
CA ILE A 67 -11.83 0.21 10.85
C ILE A 67 -11.84 0.78 12.27
N PRO A 68 -12.72 0.30 13.17
CA PRO A 68 -12.91 0.90 14.49
C PRO A 68 -11.63 1.00 15.34
N MET A 69 -10.72 0.04 15.21
CA MET A 69 -9.45 0.05 15.93
C MET A 69 -8.54 1.22 15.51
N ARG A 70 -8.61 1.66 14.25
CA ARG A 70 -7.80 2.77 13.73
C ARG A 70 -8.48 4.11 13.95
N GLU A 71 -9.80 4.19 13.82
CA GLU A 71 -10.58 5.41 14.07
C GLU A 71 -10.44 5.93 15.51
N LYS A 72 -10.26 5.01 16.47
CA LYS A 72 -9.96 5.39 17.87
C LYS A 72 -8.60 6.07 18.04
N GLN A 73 -7.71 5.99 17.05
CA GLN A 73 -6.32 6.45 17.16
C GLN A 73 -6.04 7.70 16.33
N VAL A 74 -6.72 7.86 15.19
CA VAL A 74 -6.50 8.94 14.22
C VAL A 74 -7.83 9.34 13.56
N ALA A 75 -7.92 10.59 13.13
CA ALA A 75 -9.04 11.05 12.32
C ALA A 75 -8.84 10.61 10.86
N PHE A 76 -9.91 10.09 10.24
CA PHE A 76 -9.93 9.74 8.82
C PHE A 76 -10.65 10.81 8.01
N SER A 77 -10.26 10.95 6.74
CA SER A 77 -11.04 11.69 5.75
C SER A 77 -12.28 10.87 5.33
N ARG A 78 -13.12 11.47 4.48
CA ARG A 78 -14.13 10.70 3.73
C ARG A 78 -13.41 9.65 2.87
N PRO A 79 -13.88 8.37 2.86
CA PRO A 79 -13.26 7.33 2.05
C PRO A 79 -13.17 7.74 0.57
N TYR A 80 -11.98 7.61 -0.02
CA TYR A 80 -11.72 7.96 -1.43
C TYR A 80 -11.66 6.73 -2.35
N ARG A 81 -11.67 5.52 -1.80
CA ARG A 81 -11.80 4.24 -2.52
C ARG A 81 -12.64 3.28 -1.68
N GLN A 82 -13.40 2.42 -2.36
CA GLN A 82 -14.08 1.30 -1.72
C GLN A 82 -13.07 0.19 -1.38
N ALA A 83 -13.24 -0.45 -0.23
CA ALA A 83 -12.48 -1.64 0.12
C ALA A 83 -12.97 -2.80 -0.76
N LEU A 84 -12.08 -3.33 -1.60
CA LEU A 84 -12.33 -4.55 -2.37
C LEU A 84 -11.88 -5.75 -1.54
N SER A 85 -12.59 -6.88 -1.72
CA SER A 85 -12.19 -8.14 -1.10
C SER A 85 -10.77 -8.52 -1.54
N GLY A 86 -9.96 -8.99 -0.58
CA GLY A 86 -8.64 -9.54 -0.88
C GLY A 86 -8.75 -10.86 -1.65
N VAL A 87 -7.93 -11.01 -2.68
CA VAL A 87 -7.79 -12.27 -3.43
C VAL A 87 -6.44 -12.89 -3.11
N VAL A 88 -6.39 -14.22 -3.06
CA VAL A 88 -5.14 -14.97 -2.93
C VAL A 88 -4.76 -15.47 -4.31
N ILE A 89 -3.58 -15.08 -4.78
CA ILE A 89 -3.01 -15.58 -6.04
C ILE A 89 -2.18 -16.81 -5.71
N VAL A 90 -2.53 -17.93 -6.32
CA VAL A 90 -1.76 -19.18 -6.28
C VAL A 90 -1.31 -19.54 -7.69
N ASN A 91 -0.25 -20.35 -7.78
CA ASN A 91 0.09 -20.96 -9.07
C ASN A 91 -1.09 -21.75 -9.62
N LYS A 92 -1.15 -21.86 -10.95
CA LYS A 92 -2.19 -22.61 -11.64
C LYS A 92 -2.32 -24.02 -11.03
N ASP A 93 -3.56 -24.45 -10.82
CA ASP A 93 -3.95 -25.77 -10.29
C ASP A 93 -3.49 -26.06 -8.83
N VAL A 94 -3.04 -25.06 -8.06
CA VAL A 94 -2.58 -25.25 -6.67
C VAL A 94 -3.70 -25.23 -5.63
N ALA A 95 -4.71 -24.37 -5.84
CA ALA A 95 -5.85 -24.17 -4.95
C ALA A 95 -6.95 -23.41 -5.69
N HIS A 96 -8.20 -23.82 -5.50
CA HIS A 96 -9.37 -23.14 -6.05
C HIS A 96 -10.26 -22.55 -4.95
N THR A 97 -10.06 -22.99 -3.71
CA THR A 97 -10.80 -22.53 -2.54
C THR A 97 -9.86 -22.22 -1.37
N PHE A 98 -10.34 -21.45 -0.39
CA PHE A 98 -9.60 -21.21 0.86
C PHE A 98 -9.35 -22.51 1.65
N ALA A 99 -10.16 -23.55 1.46
CA ALA A 99 -9.97 -24.84 2.13
C ALA A 99 -8.68 -25.53 1.66
N ASP A 100 -8.35 -25.42 0.37
CA ASP A 100 -7.14 -26.00 -0.23
C ASP A 100 -5.85 -25.40 0.36
N LEU A 101 -5.94 -24.14 0.82
CA LEU A 101 -4.83 -23.42 1.47
C LEU A 101 -4.59 -23.86 2.92
N LYS A 102 -5.54 -24.56 3.55
CA LYS A 102 -5.42 -24.97 4.95
C LYS A 102 -4.42 -26.13 5.14
N ALA A 103 -4.28 -26.98 4.12
CA ALA A 103 -3.35 -28.12 4.12
C ALA A 103 -1.90 -27.73 3.78
N LYS A 104 -1.71 -26.60 3.09
CA LYS A 104 -0.40 -26.09 2.70
C LYS A 104 -0.10 -24.86 3.55
N LYS A 105 0.69 -25.00 4.62
CA LYS A 105 1.12 -23.91 5.52
C LYS A 105 1.22 -22.58 4.75
N SER A 106 0.21 -21.73 4.92
CA SER A 106 0.21 -20.37 4.40
C SER A 106 1.48 -19.72 4.91
N ARG A 107 2.45 -19.47 4.01
CA ARG A 107 3.61 -18.63 4.33
C ARG A 107 3.11 -17.22 4.55
N ARG A 108 2.61 -16.98 5.76
CA ARG A 108 2.34 -15.65 6.29
C ARG A 108 3.70 -14.99 6.50
N GLY A 109 4.17 -14.29 5.47
CA GLY A 109 5.25 -13.31 5.56
C GLY A 109 6.66 -13.87 5.65
N GLU A 110 7.22 -14.31 4.53
CA GLU A 110 8.67 -14.25 4.32
C GLU A 110 8.94 -13.43 3.07
N ARG A 111 9.56 -12.27 3.30
CA ARG A 111 10.09 -11.38 2.27
C ARG A 111 11.02 -12.20 1.37
N HIS A 112 10.94 -11.92 0.07
CA HIS A 112 11.87 -12.34 -0.96
C HIS A 112 13.33 -12.38 -0.45
N ALA A 113 13.80 -13.56 -0.06
CA ALA A 113 15.14 -13.97 -0.41
C ALA A 113 15.02 -14.47 -1.85
N ALA A 114 15.30 -13.58 -2.79
CA ALA A 114 15.40 -13.93 -4.20
C ALA A 114 16.47 -15.03 -4.31
N SER A 115 16.01 -16.24 -4.63
CA SER A 115 16.83 -17.39 -4.97
C SER A 115 17.78 -17.00 -6.09
N ALA A 116 19.07 -17.18 -5.87
CA ALA A 116 20.02 -17.40 -6.95
C ALA A 116 19.50 -18.56 -7.82
N LEU A 117 19.45 -18.34 -9.13
CA LEU A 117 19.30 -19.39 -10.14
C LEU A 117 20.64 -20.16 -10.23
N PRO A 118 20.66 -21.49 -10.32
CA PRO A 118 21.74 -22.18 -11.00
C PRO A 118 21.46 -22.25 -12.51
N ALA A 119 22.55 -22.26 -13.27
CA ALA A 119 22.62 -22.39 -14.72
C ALA A 119 22.14 -23.75 -15.25
#